data_AF-A0ABD1QAL3-F1
#
_entry.id   AF-A0ABD1QAL3-F1
#
_cell.length_a   1.000
_cell.length_b   1.000
_cell.length_c   1.000
_cell.angle_alpha   90.00
_cell.angle_beta   90.00
_cell.angle_gamma   90.00
#
_symmetry.space_group_name_H-M   'P 1'
#
loop_
_entity.id
_entity.type
_entity.pdbx_description
1 polymer ?
#
loop_
_entity_poly.entity_id
_entity_poly.type
_entity_poly.pdbx_seq_one_letter_code
_entity_poly.pdbx_strand_id
1 'polypeptide(L)'
;MAGLLCSPLHFTNNTPILPHSATTRPNDHIISHPFPFSTEAQVQTRKKRARSRTRALREWQEYEEAVKNKDLAKALRFLKDVPVESENSSIESTRFSGGEMGLFGSDKDWEVLDTCLNADDMRLVGSAYTFLKDRGFLPNFGKFRSIVMEGPREVTPTVLKTSTGLEVSKFSPKKWGVSGSSSVLLIILLAGVSYLVNQGIDIRPNLAAVLGLAMLDAIFLGGSCLAQISSYWPPYKRRILVHEAGHLLVAYLMGCPIRGVILDPIVAMQMGIQGQAGTQFWDEKLQSELAEGRVSGTAFDRYCMVLFAGIAAEALIYGDAEGGENDENLFRSICVLLEPPLSVAQMSNQARWSVLQSYNLLKWHKRAHSAAVKALENECSLSVVIRRIEEAMSSN
;
A
#
# COMPACT_ATOMS: atom_id res chain seq x y z
N MET A 1 -67.37 13.33 -29.11
CA MET A 1 -67.35 12.95 -27.68
C MET A 1 -66.30 13.83 -27.02
N ALA A 2 -66.71 15.02 -26.57
CA ALA A 2 -66.97 15.33 -25.16
C ALA A 2 -65.69 15.19 -24.31
N GLY A 3 -65.01 16.23 -23.84
CA GLY A 3 -65.36 17.64 -23.65
C GLY A 3 -65.38 18.01 -22.17
N LEU A 4 -65.01 19.27 -21.89
CA LEU A 4 -65.10 20.06 -20.65
C LEU A 4 -63.79 20.18 -19.84
N LEU A 5 -63.08 21.33 -19.90
CA LEU A 5 -63.38 22.67 -19.34
C LEU A 5 -63.16 22.69 -17.81
N CYS A 6 -62.58 23.68 -17.14
CA CYS A 6 -62.66 25.12 -17.36
C CYS A 6 -61.57 25.87 -16.55
N SER A 7 -61.29 27.11 -16.96
CA SER A 7 -60.33 28.07 -16.39
C SER A 7 -60.97 28.94 -15.26
N PRO A 8 -60.56 30.22 -15.00
CA PRO A 8 -60.19 30.75 -13.69
C PRO A 8 -61.19 31.79 -13.12
N LEU A 9 -60.94 32.33 -11.93
CA LEU A 9 -61.61 33.52 -11.38
C LEU A 9 -60.52 34.51 -10.91
N HIS A 10 -60.25 35.59 -11.64
CA HIS A 10 -60.89 36.92 -11.64
C HIS A 10 -60.43 37.88 -10.53
N PHE A 11 -59.70 38.92 -10.98
CA PHE A 11 -59.80 40.36 -10.66
C PHE A 11 -60.26 40.81 -9.26
N THR A 12 -59.50 41.73 -8.64
CA THR A 12 -59.85 43.17 -8.60
C THR A 12 -58.70 44.06 -8.09
N ASN A 13 -58.39 45.09 -8.88
CA ASN A 13 -58.02 46.48 -8.54
C ASN A 13 -57.94 46.92 -7.06
N ASN A 14 -56.84 47.60 -6.69
CA ASN A 14 -56.83 49.07 -6.44
C ASN A 14 -55.47 49.56 -5.91
N THR A 15 -54.84 50.47 -6.64
CA THR A 15 -53.93 51.52 -6.14
C THR A 15 -54.77 52.70 -5.58
N PRO A 16 -54.21 53.87 -5.21
CA PRO A 16 -53.12 54.18 -4.27
C PRO A 16 -53.53 55.31 -3.29
N ILE A 17 -52.95 55.44 -2.09
CA ILE A 17 -52.98 56.72 -1.34
C ILE A 17 -51.66 56.95 -0.59
N LEU A 18 -50.91 57.96 -1.05
CA LEU A 18 -49.97 58.77 -0.27
C LEU A 18 -50.80 59.88 0.41
N PRO A 19 -50.38 60.41 1.57
CA PRO A 19 -49.74 61.72 1.47
C PRO A 19 -48.58 61.98 2.45
N HIS A 20 -47.74 62.90 1.97
CA HIS A 20 -46.80 63.78 2.66
C HIS A 20 -47.10 64.11 4.13
N SER A 21 -46.04 64.20 4.94
CA SER A 21 -45.66 65.49 5.56
C SER A 21 -44.27 65.44 6.20
N ALA A 22 -43.59 66.57 6.04
CA ALA A 22 -42.21 66.82 6.43
C ALA A 22 -42.10 67.45 7.82
N THR A 23 -40.85 67.54 8.29
CA THR A 23 -40.30 68.52 9.24
C THR A 23 -40.63 68.32 10.72
N THR A 24 -39.64 67.97 11.54
CA THR A 24 -38.90 68.89 12.44
C THR A 24 -37.90 68.12 13.33
N ARG A 25 -36.67 68.65 13.47
CA ARG A 25 -35.81 68.40 14.65
C ARG A 25 -36.28 69.32 15.79
N PRO A 26 -36.00 69.00 17.06
CA PRO A 26 -34.81 69.58 17.68
C PRO A 26 -34.02 68.63 18.61
N ASN A 27 -32.84 69.11 19.00
CA ASN A 27 -31.84 68.51 19.88
C ASN A 27 -32.39 68.01 21.23
N ASP A 28 -31.73 67.00 21.80
CA ASP A 28 -31.28 67.09 23.19
C ASP A 28 -30.05 66.20 23.46
N HIS A 29 -29.17 66.76 24.28
CA HIS A 29 -27.86 66.25 24.70
C HIS A 29 -27.97 65.02 25.61
N ILE A 30 -27.26 63.92 25.30
CA ILE A 30 -26.84 62.93 26.29
C ILE A 30 -25.39 62.47 26.01
N ILE A 31 -24.49 63.07 26.80
CA ILE A 31 -23.26 62.54 27.41
C ILE A 31 -22.68 61.26 26.77
N SER A 32 -21.56 61.42 26.05
CA SER A 32 -20.66 60.34 25.65
C SER A 32 -19.80 59.86 26.83
N HIS A 33 -20.04 58.64 27.32
CA HIS A 33 -19.03 57.89 28.06
C HIS A 33 -18.19 57.07 27.06
N PRO A 34 -16.84 57.17 27.06
CA PRO A 34 -16.02 56.25 26.30
C PRO A 34 -16.02 54.88 27.00
N PHE A 35 -16.60 53.88 26.35
CA PHE A 35 -16.37 52.48 26.71
C PHE A 35 -14.86 52.17 26.57
N PRO A 36 -14.18 51.62 27.59
CA PRO A 36 -12.82 51.15 27.41
C PRO A 36 -12.87 49.88 26.57
N PHE A 37 -12.53 50.01 25.30
CA PHE A 37 -12.27 48.89 24.40
C PHE A 37 -11.16 48.05 25.06
N SER A 38 -11.47 46.84 25.52
CA SER A 38 -10.56 45.97 26.25
C SER A 38 -9.45 45.44 25.34
N THR A 39 -8.41 46.25 25.13
CA THR A 39 -7.16 45.90 24.45
C THR A 39 -6.51 44.66 25.06
N GLU A 40 -6.72 44.40 26.36
CA GLU A 40 -6.20 43.22 27.04
C GLU A 40 -6.82 41.91 26.57
N ALA A 41 -8.12 41.87 26.24
CA ALA A 41 -8.80 40.65 25.79
C ALA A 41 -8.34 40.23 24.38
N GLN A 42 -8.11 41.20 23.47
CA GLN A 42 -7.55 40.97 22.14
C GLN A 42 -6.04 40.63 22.18
N VAL A 43 -5.29 41.19 23.13
CA VAL A 43 -3.86 40.87 23.32
C VAL A 43 -3.68 39.50 23.97
N GLN A 44 -4.52 39.12 24.93
CA GLN A 44 -4.48 37.80 25.54
C GLN A 44 -4.90 36.68 24.58
N THR A 45 -5.90 36.91 23.73
CA THR A 45 -6.29 35.96 22.67
C THR A 45 -5.21 35.83 21.59
N ARG A 46 -4.58 36.93 21.16
CA ARG A 46 -3.40 36.89 20.26
C ARG A 46 -2.20 36.18 20.89
N LYS A 47 -1.89 36.43 22.17
CA LYS A 47 -0.81 35.75 22.89
C LYS A 47 -1.10 34.26 23.09
N LYS A 48 -2.33 33.87 23.43
CA LYS A 48 -2.74 32.45 23.51
C LYS A 48 -2.65 31.75 22.16
N ARG A 49 -3.10 32.40 21.08
CA ARG A 49 -3.01 31.86 19.71
C ARG A 49 -1.56 31.75 19.22
N ALA A 50 -0.70 32.72 19.55
CA ALA A 50 0.73 32.65 19.25
C ALA A 50 1.45 31.55 20.04
N ARG A 51 1.08 31.34 21.31
CA ARG A 51 1.64 30.31 22.20
C ARG A 51 1.17 28.90 21.83
N SER A 52 -0.09 28.78 21.39
CA SER A 52 -0.62 27.57 20.76
C SER A 52 0.11 27.23 19.47
N ARG A 53 0.42 28.25 18.65
CA ARG A 53 1.14 28.07 17.38
C ARG A 53 2.60 27.65 17.58
N THR A 54 3.32 28.22 18.55
CA THR A 54 4.68 27.78 18.88
C THR A 54 4.72 26.41 19.53
N ARG A 55 3.72 26.06 20.34
CA ARG A 55 3.58 24.71 20.90
C ARG A 55 3.31 23.68 19.80
N ALA A 56 2.34 23.94 18.92
CA ALA A 56 2.06 23.07 17.77
C ALA A 56 3.28 22.91 16.87
N LEU A 57 4.00 23.99 16.53
CA LEU A 57 5.24 23.91 15.74
C LEU A 57 6.31 23.05 16.41
N ARG A 58 6.43 23.11 17.75
CA ARG A 58 7.36 22.28 18.52
C ARG A 58 6.92 20.82 18.54
N GLU A 59 5.64 20.55 18.73
CA GLU A 59 5.06 19.20 18.66
C GLU A 59 5.25 18.58 17.26
N TRP A 60 5.13 19.38 16.19
CA TRP A 60 5.43 18.94 14.82
C TRP A 60 6.92 18.71 14.56
N GLN A 61 7.81 19.50 15.16
CA GLN A 61 9.26 19.23 15.10
C GLN A 61 9.62 17.93 15.83
N GLU A 62 8.98 17.65 16.97
CA GLU A 62 9.16 16.41 17.72
C GLU A 62 8.58 15.20 16.98
N TYR A 63 7.51 15.38 16.19
CA TYR A 63 6.99 14.38 15.25
C TYR A 63 7.98 14.11 14.11
N GLU A 64 8.49 15.16 13.44
CA GLU A 64 9.49 15.01 12.37
C GLU A 64 10.76 14.31 12.89
N GLU A 65 11.17 14.62 14.12
CA GLU A 65 12.28 13.94 14.78
C GLU A 65 11.94 12.47 15.07
N ALA A 66 10.71 12.16 15.49
CA ALA A 66 10.25 10.78 15.69
C ALA A 66 10.21 10.00 14.36
N VAL A 67 9.75 10.61 13.27
CA VAL A 67 9.76 10.02 11.92
C VAL A 67 11.19 9.77 11.45
N LYS A 68 12.07 10.76 11.62
CA LYS A 68 13.49 10.66 11.28
C LYS A 68 14.20 9.57 12.09
N ASN A 69 13.86 9.45 13.37
CA ASN A 69 14.37 8.41 14.27
C ASN A 69 13.64 7.07 14.09
N LYS A 70 12.66 6.99 13.18
CA LYS A 70 11.87 5.79 12.87
C LYS A 70 11.13 5.21 14.08
N ASP A 71 10.72 6.07 15.01
CA ASP A 71 9.96 5.71 16.21
C ASP A 71 8.45 5.81 15.94
N LEU A 72 7.87 4.70 15.50
CA LEU A 72 6.44 4.59 15.18
C LEU A 72 5.55 4.86 16.40
N ALA A 73 5.95 4.41 17.60
CA ALA A 73 5.14 4.58 18.81
C ALA A 73 5.04 6.05 19.21
N LYS A 74 6.16 6.79 19.13
CA LYS A 74 6.20 8.22 19.40
C LYS A 74 5.49 9.03 18.31
N ALA A 75 5.67 8.68 17.04
CA ALA A 75 4.97 9.30 15.92
C ALA A 75 3.44 9.16 16.05
N LEU A 76 2.93 7.96 16.37
CA LEU A 76 1.50 7.71 16.56
C LEU A 76 0.91 8.45 17.77
N ARG A 77 1.67 8.60 18.86
CA ARG A 77 1.22 9.36 20.05
C ARG A 77 0.98 10.83 19.69
N PHE A 78 1.95 11.48 19.03
CA PHE A 78 1.80 12.87 18.62
C PHE A 78 0.63 13.07 17.65
N LEU A 79 0.47 12.16 16.69
CA LEU A 79 -0.63 12.23 15.72
C LEU A 79 -2.02 12.06 16.35
N LYS A 80 -2.14 11.26 17.42
CA LYS A 80 -3.38 11.11 18.18
C LYS A 80 -3.70 12.32 19.06
N ASP A 81 -2.68 13.01 19.55
CA ASP A 81 -2.83 14.18 20.43
C ASP A 81 -3.17 15.47 19.67
N VAL A 82 -2.99 15.52 18.34
CA VAL A 82 -3.36 16.66 17.50
C VAL A 82 -4.86 16.62 17.16
N PRO A 83 -5.69 17.55 17.69
CA PRO A 83 -7.12 17.55 17.40
C PRO A 83 -7.38 17.90 15.94
N VAL A 84 -8.28 17.14 15.32
CA VAL A 84 -8.80 17.40 13.97
C VAL A 84 -9.69 18.64 14.06
N GLU A 85 -9.22 19.80 13.59
CA GLU A 85 -10.08 20.95 13.36
C GLU A 85 -11.03 20.58 12.20
N SER A 86 -12.21 20.06 12.55
CA SER A 86 -13.28 19.79 11.60
C SER A 86 -13.72 21.09 10.94
N GLU A 87 -13.57 21.18 9.62
CA GLU A 87 -14.18 22.19 8.78
C GLU A 87 -15.71 22.08 8.89
N ASN A 88 -16.31 22.79 9.85
CA ASN A 88 -17.75 23.07 9.87
C ASN A 88 -18.01 24.37 10.64
N SER A 89 -17.74 25.49 9.99
CA SER A 89 -18.43 26.74 10.29
C SER A 89 -18.50 27.63 9.05
N SER A 90 -19.68 27.60 8.43
CA SER A 90 -20.36 28.66 7.67
C SER A 90 -19.52 29.83 7.12
N ILE A 91 -19.57 29.90 5.79
CA ILE A 91 -19.38 31.04 4.89
C ILE A 91 -19.55 32.41 5.60
N GLU A 92 -18.45 33.12 5.82
CA GLU A 92 -18.43 34.57 5.62
C GLU A 92 -17.03 35.05 5.22
N SER A 93 -16.99 35.79 4.12
CA SER A 93 -15.79 36.24 3.44
C SER A 93 -14.94 37.18 4.31
N THR A 94 -13.71 36.78 4.62
CA THR A 94 -12.61 37.74 4.77
C THR A 94 -11.32 37.14 4.25
N ARG A 95 -10.82 37.71 3.14
CA ARG A 95 -9.51 37.43 2.55
C ARG A 95 -8.41 37.62 3.59
N PHE A 96 -7.88 36.54 4.13
CA PHE A 96 -6.57 36.47 4.77
C PHE A 96 -5.91 35.17 4.35
N SER A 97 -4.65 35.24 3.88
CA SER A 97 -3.81 34.09 3.55
C SER A 97 -3.84 33.04 4.66
N GLY A 98 -4.60 31.97 4.42
CA GLY A 98 -4.72 30.79 5.28
C GLY A 98 -4.65 29.47 4.51
N GLY A 99 -4.30 29.50 3.22
CA GLY A 99 -4.29 28.33 2.35
C GLY A 99 -3.10 27.37 2.53
N GLU A 100 -2.05 27.78 3.26
CA GLU A 100 -0.85 26.92 3.42
C GLU A 100 -0.94 25.96 4.62
N MET A 101 -1.72 26.24 5.67
CA MET A 101 -1.63 25.46 6.92
C MET A 101 -2.39 24.12 6.88
N GLY A 102 -3.50 24.03 6.15
CA GLY A 102 -4.28 22.79 6.01
C GLY A 102 -3.60 21.75 5.12
N LEU A 103 -2.90 22.21 4.08
CA LEU A 103 -2.17 21.33 3.16
C LEU A 103 -0.92 20.72 3.83
N PHE A 104 -0.22 21.51 4.67
CA PHE A 104 1.00 21.08 5.38
C PHE A 104 0.77 20.01 6.46
N GLY A 105 -0.42 19.91 7.05
CA GLY A 105 -0.76 18.83 8.00
C GLY A 105 -1.09 17.52 7.28
N SER A 106 -1.76 17.61 6.13
CA SER A 106 -2.26 16.45 5.39
C SER A 106 -1.16 15.59 4.77
N ASP A 107 -0.04 16.19 4.31
CA ASP A 107 1.10 15.45 3.77
C ASP A 107 1.90 14.71 4.86
N LYS A 108 1.99 15.30 6.07
CA LYS A 108 2.76 14.76 7.20
C LYS A 108 2.11 13.53 7.83
N ASP A 109 0.80 13.43 7.78
CA ASP A 109 0.07 12.28 8.32
C ASP A 109 0.49 10.99 7.58
N TRP A 110 0.79 11.05 6.26
CA TRP A 110 1.24 9.88 5.49
C TRP A 110 2.63 9.36 5.89
N GLU A 111 3.52 10.24 6.35
CA GLU A 111 4.92 9.90 6.70
C GLU A 111 5.01 8.90 7.86
N VAL A 112 3.93 8.73 8.65
CA VAL A 112 3.87 7.70 9.69
C VAL A 112 4.09 6.30 9.11
N LEU A 113 3.69 6.06 7.85
CA LEU A 113 3.90 4.78 7.18
C LEU A 113 5.39 4.48 6.95
N ASP A 114 6.22 5.51 6.83
CA ASP A 114 7.67 5.33 6.62
C ASP A 114 8.40 4.87 7.89
N THR A 115 7.78 5.11 9.05
CA THR A 115 8.28 4.60 10.34
C THR A 115 7.94 3.11 10.56
N CYS A 116 6.98 2.56 9.81
CA CYS A 116 6.52 1.18 9.98
C CYS A 116 7.63 0.15 9.68
N LEU A 117 8.57 0.45 8.78
CA LEU A 117 9.62 -0.50 8.39
C LEU A 117 10.45 -1.00 9.58
N ASN A 118 10.69 -0.14 10.57
CA ASN A 118 11.55 -0.41 11.72
C ASN A 118 10.76 -0.77 12.98
N ALA A 119 9.43 -0.89 12.89
CA ALA A 119 8.59 -1.20 14.03
C ALA A 119 8.66 -2.69 14.39
N ASP A 120 9.13 -3.02 15.59
CA ASP A 120 9.18 -4.42 16.06
C ASP A 120 7.78 -5.01 16.31
N ASP A 121 6.82 -4.17 16.71
CA ASP A 121 5.44 -4.58 16.97
C ASP A 121 4.51 -4.30 15.78
N MET A 122 4.04 -5.36 15.13
CA MET A 122 3.12 -5.29 14.00
C MET A 122 1.75 -4.72 14.38
N ARG A 123 1.35 -4.76 15.66
CA ARG A 123 0.11 -4.14 16.14
C ARG A 123 0.16 -2.62 16.03
N LEU A 124 1.35 -2.03 16.18
CA LEU A 124 1.56 -0.61 15.96
C LEU A 124 1.40 -0.26 14.48
N VAL A 125 1.89 -1.11 13.57
CA VAL A 125 1.67 -0.96 12.13
C VAL A 125 0.17 -0.99 11.83
N GLY A 126 -0.58 -1.95 12.37
CA GLY A 126 -2.04 -1.99 12.24
C GLY A 126 -2.74 -0.74 12.80
N SER A 127 -2.25 -0.21 13.91
CA SER A 127 -2.77 1.04 14.51
C SER A 127 -2.53 2.26 13.60
N ALA A 128 -1.40 2.32 12.88
CA ALA A 128 -1.09 3.38 11.94
C ALA A 128 -2.04 3.38 10.73
N TYR A 129 -2.29 2.20 10.14
CA TYR A 129 -3.25 2.07 9.05
C TYR A 129 -4.68 2.40 9.50
N THR A 130 -5.06 1.99 10.71
CA THR A 130 -6.37 2.33 11.29
C THR A 130 -6.49 3.85 11.48
N PHE A 131 -5.47 4.49 12.04
CA PHE A 131 -5.43 5.94 12.22
C PHE A 131 -5.59 6.70 10.89
N LEU A 132 -4.85 6.30 9.86
CA LEU A 132 -4.93 6.94 8.54
C LEU A 132 -6.27 6.69 7.84
N LYS A 133 -6.86 5.50 8.03
CA LYS A 133 -8.19 5.18 7.53
C LYS A 133 -9.26 6.04 8.21
N ASP A 134 -9.20 6.20 9.53
CA ASP A 134 -10.16 6.98 10.31
C ASP A 134 -10.11 8.47 9.94
N ARG A 135 -8.94 8.98 9.55
CA ARG A 135 -8.76 10.34 9.00
C ARG A 135 -9.16 10.48 7.53
N GLY A 136 -9.54 9.40 6.86
CA GLY A 136 -9.99 9.42 5.47
C GLY A 136 -8.88 9.42 4.42
N PHE A 137 -7.62 9.20 4.80
CA PHE A 137 -6.50 9.14 3.86
C PHE A 137 -6.44 7.85 3.05
N LEU A 138 -6.97 6.73 3.59
CA LEU A 138 -6.90 5.41 2.98
C LEU A 138 -8.28 4.86 2.59
N PRO A 139 -9.02 5.50 1.66
CA PRO A 139 -10.37 5.08 1.30
C PRO A 139 -10.41 3.72 0.57
N ASN A 140 -9.34 3.32 -0.12
CA ASN A 140 -9.29 2.02 -0.82
C ASN A 140 -8.62 0.91 0.01
N PHE A 141 -8.08 1.21 1.19
CA PHE A 141 -7.49 0.20 2.07
C PHE A 141 -8.54 -0.78 2.61
N GLY A 142 -8.35 -2.06 2.30
CA GLY A 142 -9.30 -3.11 2.68
C GLY A 142 -10.64 -3.04 1.95
N LYS A 143 -10.75 -2.29 0.85
CA LYS A 143 -11.96 -2.20 0.03
C LYS A 143 -12.43 -3.56 -0.50
N PHE A 144 -11.49 -4.48 -0.71
CA PHE A 144 -11.74 -5.83 -1.21
C PHE A 144 -11.58 -6.91 -0.13
N ARG A 145 -11.55 -6.53 1.16
CA ARG A 145 -11.31 -7.46 2.28
C ARG A 145 -12.32 -8.61 2.37
N SER A 146 -13.57 -8.37 1.97
CA SER A 146 -14.66 -9.36 1.98
C SER A 146 -14.95 -9.95 0.60
N ILE A 147 -14.23 -9.50 -0.44
CA ILE A 147 -14.48 -9.95 -1.80
C ILE A 147 -13.72 -11.25 -2.02
N VAL A 148 -14.42 -12.36 -1.83
CA VAL A 148 -14.20 -13.56 -2.64
C VAL A 148 -14.74 -13.17 -4.02
N MET A 149 -13.90 -12.83 -5.01
CA MET A 149 -14.46 -12.39 -6.29
C MET A 149 -15.33 -13.50 -6.85
N GLU A 150 -16.54 -13.13 -7.30
CA GLU A 150 -17.52 -14.05 -7.84
C GLU A 150 -16.87 -14.97 -8.88
N GLY A 151 -16.75 -16.24 -8.53
CA GLY A 151 -16.02 -17.22 -9.30
C GLY A 151 -16.03 -18.60 -8.64
N PRO A 152 -15.81 -19.67 -9.42
CA PRO A 152 -15.80 -21.02 -8.89
C PRO A 152 -14.64 -21.18 -7.89
N ARG A 153 -14.94 -21.72 -6.70
CA ARG A 153 -13.93 -22.03 -5.68
C ARG A 153 -12.98 -23.13 -6.14
N GLU A 154 -13.46 -24.02 -6.99
CA GLU A 154 -12.63 -24.98 -7.70
C GLU A 154 -12.13 -24.37 -9.01
N VAL A 155 -10.85 -24.02 -9.04
CA VAL A 155 -10.19 -23.53 -10.25
C VAL A 155 -9.45 -24.71 -10.85
N THR A 156 -9.97 -25.25 -11.95
CA THR A 156 -9.26 -26.24 -12.76
C THR A 156 -8.25 -25.56 -13.69
N PRO A 157 -7.25 -26.28 -14.20
CA PRO A 157 -6.32 -25.76 -15.21
C PRO A 157 -7.01 -25.11 -16.43
N THR A 158 -8.15 -25.66 -16.84
CA THR A 158 -8.93 -25.14 -17.97
C THR A 158 -9.62 -23.83 -17.64
N VAL A 159 -10.17 -23.68 -16.43
CA VAL A 159 -10.74 -22.40 -15.95
C VAL A 159 -9.66 -21.32 -15.88
N LEU A 160 -8.47 -21.64 -15.35
CA LEU A 160 -7.37 -20.68 -15.28
C LEU A 160 -6.95 -20.21 -16.68
N LYS A 161 -6.81 -21.14 -17.63
CA LYS A 161 -6.45 -20.83 -19.03
C LYS A 161 -7.51 -20.00 -19.74
N THR A 162 -8.78 -20.32 -19.53
CA THR A 162 -9.89 -19.59 -20.15
C THR A 162 -10.01 -18.16 -19.61
N SER A 163 -9.80 -17.95 -18.30
CA SER A 163 -9.93 -16.65 -17.67
C SER A 163 -8.73 -15.73 -17.89
N THR A 164 -7.51 -16.28 -17.93
CA THR A 164 -6.27 -15.50 -18.03
C THR A 164 -5.70 -15.46 -19.45
N GLY A 165 -6.05 -16.42 -20.31
CA GLY A 165 -5.43 -16.64 -21.62
C GLY A 165 -4.04 -17.29 -21.54
N LEU A 166 -3.55 -17.61 -20.34
CA LEU A 166 -2.22 -18.17 -20.09
C LEU A 166 -2.31 -19.62 -19.61
N GLU A 167 -1.30 -20.43 -19.95
CA GLU A 167 -1.22 -21.80 -19.45
C GLU A 167 -0.84 -21.81 -17.97
N VAL A 168 -1.28 -22.83 -17.22
CA VAL A 168 -0.95 -22.98 -15.79
C VAL A 168 0.56 -22.99 -15.54
N SER A 169 1.34 -23.53 -16.48
CA SER A 169 2.80 -23.54 -16.44
C SER A 169 3.43 -22.14 -16.42
N LYS A 170 2.72 -21.12 -16.92
CA LYS A 170 3.17 -19.72 -16.89
C LYS A 170 3.02 -19.06 -15.53
N PHE A 171 2.28 -19.67 -14.62
CA PHE A 171 2.12 -19.22 -13.23
C PHE A 171 2.99 -20.02 -12.25
N SER A 172 3.81 -20.94 -12.74
CA SER A 172 4.77 -21.67 -11.91
C SER A 172 6.12 -20.96 -11.98
N PRO A 173 6.76 -20.63 -10.84
CA PRO A 173 8.11 -20.10 -10.80
C PRO A 173 9.09 -21.02 -11.55
N LYS A 174 10.07 -20.45 -12.25
CA LYS A 174 11.06 -21.23 -12.98
C LYS A 174 12.11 -21.75 -11.99
N LYS A 175 12.06 -23.04 -11.67
CA LYS A 175 13.06 -23.69 -10.83
C LYS A 175 14.37 -23.84 -11.61
N TRP A 176 15.37 -23.04 -11.26
CA TRP A 176 16.69 -23.11 -11.85
C TRP A 176 17.28 -24.53 -11.66
N GLY A 177 17.73 -25.15 -12.76
CA GLY A 177 18.33 -26.49 -12.75
C GLY A 177 17.40 -27.65 -13.10
N VAL A 178 16.07 -27.44 -13.21
CA VAL A 178 15.10 -28.50 -13.58
C VAL A 178 14.41 -28.23 -14.92
N SER A 179 14.68 -27.08 -15.55
CA SER A 179 14.20 -26.79 -16.92
C SER A 179 14.87 -27.73 -17.93
N GLY A 180 14.13 -28.19 -18.93
CA GLY A 180 14.65 -29.05 -20.01
C GLY A 180 15.86 -28.45 -20.74
N SER A 181 15.95 -27.12 -20.83
CA SER A 181 17.09 -26.40 -21.41
C SER A 181 18.35 -26.39 -20.53
N SER A 182 18.21 -26.56 -19.21
CA SER A 182 19.34 -26.57 -18.27
C SER A 182 20.24 -27.79 -18.48
N SER A 183 19.66 -28.93 -18.88
CA SER A 183 20.43 -30.15 -19.20
C SER A 183 21.33 -29.95 -20.42
N VAL A 184 20.84 -29.29 -21.47
CA VAL A 184 21.60 -28.99 -22.69
C VAL A 184 22.70 -27.96 -22.40
N LEU A 185 22.38 -26.90 -21.65
CA LEU A 185 23.37 -25.91 -21.22
C LEU A 185 24.48 -26.53 -20.37
N LEU A 186 24.13 -27.47 -19.48
CA LEU A 186 25.12 -28.20 -18.68
C LEU A 186 26.03 -29.06 -19.57
N ILE A 187 25.49 -29.76 -20.57
CA ILE A 187 26.28 -30.54 -21.53
C ILE A 187 27.22 -29.61 -22.32
N ILE A 188 26.73 -28.46 -22.80
CA ILE A 188 27.55 -27.48 -23.53
C ILE A 188 28.65 -26.91 -22.62
N LEU A 189 28.33 -26.58 -21.37
CA LEU A 189 29.29 -26.09 -20.38
C LEU A 189 30.38 -27.15 -20.11
N LEU A 190 29.98 -28.40 -19.84
CA LEU A 190 30.90 -29.50 -19.61
C LEU A 190 31.78 -29.79 -20.84
N ALA A 191 31.21 -29.75 -22.05
CA ALA A 191 31.95 -29.91 -23.29
C ALA A 191 32.94 -28.75 -23.53
N GLY A 192 32.52 -27.50 -23.27
CA GLY A 192 33.39 -26.32 -23.37
C GLY A 192 34.51 -26.35 -22.35
N VAL A 193 34.22 -26.77 -21.11
CA VAL A 193 35.23 -26.96 -20.06
C VAL A 193 36.24 -28.04 -20.47
N SER A 194 35.76 -29.16 -20.99
CA SER A 194 36.61 -30.25 -21.50
C SER A 194 37.49 -29.79 -22.67
N TYR A 195 36.96 -28.96 -23.57
CA TYR A 195 37.71 -28.40 -24.69
C TYR A 195 38.81 -27.43 -24.23
N LEU A 196 38.51 -26.52 -23.29
CA LEU A 196 39.49 -25.57 -22.76
C LEU A 196 40.62 -26.26 -22.00
N VAL A 197 40.30 -27.30 -21.22
CA VAL A 197 41.30 -28.13 -20.54
C VAL A 197 42.17 -28.86 -21.56
N ASN A 198 41.59 -29.36 -22.67
CA ASN A 198 42.35 -30.01 -23.74
C ASN A 198 43.29 -29.03 -24.49
N GLN A 199 42.96 -27.73 -24.53
CA GLN A 199 43.82 -26.69 -25.07
C GLN A 199 44.91 -26.21 -24.07
N GLY A 200 45.03 -26.87 -22.92
CA GLY A 200 46.05 -26.57 -21.90
C GLY A 200 45.70 -25.42 -20.96
N ILE A 201 44.47 -24.89 -21.01
CA ILE A 201 44.00 -23.85 -20.08
C ILE A 201 43.36 -24.53 -18.88
N ASP A 202 44.05 -24.52 -17.74
CA ASP A 202 43.52 -25.15 -16.52
C ASP A 202 42.52 -24.25 -15.78
N ILE A 203 41.27 -24.31 -16.22
CA ILE A 203 40.14 -23.58 -15.61
C ILE A 203 39.53 -24.28 -14.39
N ARG A 204 39.95 -25.52 -14.09
CA ARG A 204 39.40 -26.36 -13.01
C ARG A 204 39.47 -25.69 -11.63
N PRO A 205 40.61 -25.09 -11.18
CA PRO A 205 40.67 -24.43 -9.88
C PRO A 205 39.74 -23.21 -9.79
N ASN A 206 39.63 -22.43 -10.86
CA ASN A 206 38.75 -21.25 -10.89
C ASN A 206 37.27 -21.66 -10.87
N LEU A 207 36.90 -22.68 -11.65
CA LEU A 207 35.54 -23.21 -11.63
C LEU A 207 35.17 -23.81 -10.27
N ALA A 208 36.09 -24.57 -9.65
CA ALA A 208 35.90 -25.11 -8.32
C ALA A 208 35.76 -24.00 -7.27
N ALA A 209 36.55 -22.93 -7.37
CA ALA A 209 36.44 -21.77 -6.49
C ALA A 209 35.10 -21.04 -6.67
N VAL A 210 34.65 -20.81 -7.91
CA VAL A 210 33.35 -20.17 -8.18
C VAL A 210 32.20 -21.02 -7.66
N LEU A 211 32.20 -22.33 -7.92
CA LEU A 211 31.18 -23.25 -7.42
C LEU A 211 31.21 -23.36 -5.89
N GLY A 212 32.40 -23.40 -5.30
CA GLY A 212 32.59 -23.39 -3.85
C GLY A 212 32.05 -22.12 -3.21
N LEU A 213 32.36 -20.94 -3.76
CA LEU A 213 31.83 -19.66 -3.29
C LEU A 213 30.30 -19.57 -3.45
N ALA A 214 29.75 -20.04 -4.58
CA ALA A 214 28.31 -20.10 -4.80
C ALA A 214 27.60 -21.04 -3.79
N MET A 215 28.21 -22.18 -3.48
CA MET A 215 27.70 -23.10 -2.47
C MET A 215 27.76 -22.50 -1.06
N LEU A 216 28.86 -21.81 -0.72
CA LEU A 216 28.98 -21.09 0.54
C LEU A 216 27.93 -19.97 0.65
N ASP A 217 27.72 -19.20 -0.42
CA ASP A 217 26.67 -18.17 -0.48
C ASP A 217 25.27 -18.79 -0.28
N ALA A 218 24.96 -19.90 -0.95
CA ALA A 218 23.69 -20.60 -0.78
C ALA A 218 23.47 -21.12 0.66
N ILE A 219 24.51 -21.69 1.29
CA ILE A 219 24.40 -22.31 2.62
C ILE A 219 24.41 -21.26 3.73
N PHE A 220 25.34 -20.31 3.68
CA PHE A 220 25.58 -19.37 4.78
C PHE A 220 24.79 -18.07 4.64
N LEU A 221 24.54 -17.63 3.41
CA LEU A 221 23.91 -16.35 3.11
C LEU A 221 22.57 -16.52 2.38
N GLY A 222 22.08 -17.75 2.19
CA GLY A 222 20.82 -18.02 1.49
C GLY A 222 20.83 -17.61 0.00
N GLY A 223 22.01 -17.43 -0.60
CA GLY A 223 22.16 -16.96 -1.98
C GLY A 223 22.14 -15.44 -2.14
N SER A 224 22.32 -14.69 -1.06
CA SER A 224 22.28 -13.21 -1.04
C SER A 224 23.31 -12.58 -1.99
N CYS A 225 24.54 -13.10 -2.04
CA CYS A 225 25.58 -12.51 -2.88
C CYS A 225 25.29 -12.72 -4.37
N LEU A 226 24.83 -13.91 -4.76
CA LEU A 226 24.39 -14.16 -6.13
C LEU A 226 23.15 -13.34 -6.49
N ALA A 227 22.17 -13.25 -5.57
CA ALA A 227 20.99 -12.41 -5.74
C ALA A 227 21.38 -10.93 -5.93
N GLN A 228 22.36 -10.44 -5.18
CA GLN A 228 22.87 -9.08 -5.32
C GLN A 228 23.54 -8.83 -6.68
N ILE A 229 24.40 -9.75 -7.12
CA ILE A 229 25.04 -9.64 -8.45
C ILE A 229 23.97 -9.64 -9.55
N SER A 230 22.93 -10.47 -9.42
CA SER A 230 21.82 -10.52 -10.36
C SER A 230 20.93 -9.27 -10.32
N SER A 231 20.81 -8.59 -9.17
CA SER A 231 20.02 -7.37 -9.01
C SER A 231 20.57 -6.20 -9.83
N TYR A 232 21.86 -6.21 -10.19
CA TYR A 232 22.45 -5.23 -11.09
C TYR A 232 22.02 -5.40 -12.56
N TRP A 233 21.39 -6.52 -12.94
CA TRP A 233 20.84 -6.70 -14.28
C TRP A 233 19.49 -5.98 -14.42
N PRO A 234 19.36 -4.94 -15.27
CA PRO A 234 18.16 -4.11 -15.35
C PRO A 234 16.85 -4.87 -15.64
N PRO A 235 16.82 -5.89 -16.52
CA PRO A 235 15.62 -6.69 -16.76
C PRO A 235 15.15 -7.45 -15.52
N TYR A 236 16.09 -7.95 -14.71
CA TYR A 236 15.79 -8.72 -13.49
C TYR A 236 15.29 -7.79 -12.38
N LYS A 237 15.96 -6.64 -12.16
CA LYS A 237 15.53 -5.62 -11.21
C LYS A 237 14.08 -5.19 -11.46
N ARG A 238 13.72 -4.91 -12.72
CA ARG A 238 12.34 -4.49 -13.05
C ARG A 238 11.30 -5.58 -12.79
N ARG A 239 11.65 -6.85 -13.03
CA ARG A 239 10.75 -7.98 -12.76
C ARG A 239 10.49 -8.14 -11.26
N ILE A 240 11.52 -7.99 -10.41
CA ILE A 240 11.36 -7.94 -8.94
C ILE A 240 10.43 -6.79 -8.53
N LEU A 241 10.60 -5.59 -9.08
CA LEU A 241 9.72 -4.45 -8.75
C LEU A 241 8.26 -4.72 -9.12
N VAL A 242 8.01 -5.38 -10.26
CA VAL A 242 6.67 -5.82 -10.68
C VAL A 242 6.08 -6.84 -9.69
N HIS A 243 6.91 -7.78 -9.23
CA HIS A 243 6.56 -8.81 -8.26
C HIS A 243 6.16 -8.19 -6.91
N GLU A 244 7.04 -7.36 -6.33
CA GLU A 244 6.81 -6.71 -5.04
C GLU A 244 5.64 -5.72 -5.08
N ALA A 245 5.49 -4.96 -6.17
CA ALA A 245 4.31 -4.12 -6.37
C ALA A 245 3.01 -4.93 -6.42
N GLY A 246 3.07 -6.18 -6.88
CA GLY A 246 1.97 -7.14 -6.85
C GLY A 246 1.53 -7.45 -5.42
N HIS A 247 2.47 -7.90 -4.58
CA HIS A 247 2.21 -8.13 -3.15
C HIS A 247 1.67 -6.90 -2.45
N LEU A 248 2.32 -5.75 -2.64
CA LEU A 248 1.94 -4.51 -1.99
C LEU A 248 0.52 -4.10 -2.35
N LEU A 249 0.16 -4.09 -3.64
CA LEU A 249 -1.16 -3.66 -4.06
C LEU A 249 -2.26 -4.62 -3.56
N VAL A 250 -2.04 -5.93 -3.69
CA VAL A 250 -3.04 -6.90 -3.21
C VAL A 250 -3.16 -6.84 -1.69
N ALA A 251 -2.06 -6.78 -0.93
CA ALA A 251 -2.10 -6.62 0.53
C ALA A 251 -2.89 -5.37 0.95
N TYR A 252 -2.64 -4.25 0.27
CA TYR A 252 -3.34 -2.99 0.51
C TYR A 252 -4.87 -3.11 0.29
N LEU A 253 -5.27 -3.68 -0.84
CA LEU A 253 -6.68 -3.85 -1.20
C LEU A 253 -7.42 -4.86 -0.31
N MET A 254 -6.71 -5.89 0.16
CA MET A 254 -7.23 -6.88 1.10
C MET A 254 -7.27 -6.37 2.56
N GLY A 255 -6.65 -5.22 2.84
CA GLY A 255 -6.67 -4.57 4.14
C GLY A 255 -5.66 -5.16 5.11
N CYS A 256 -4.56 -5.72 4.60
CA CYS A 256 -3.44 -6.21 5.39
C CYS A 256 -2.45 -5.05 5.58
N PRO A 257 -2.20 -4.56 6.81
CA PRO A 257 -1.20 -3.52 7.06
C PRO A 257 0.18 -3.93 6.55
N ILE A 258 0.81 -3.08 5.74
CA ILE A 258 2.14 -3.32 5.17
C ILE A 258 3.17 -2.62 6.05
N ARG A 259 4.16 -3.38 6.54
CA ARG A 259 5.30 -2.87 7.30
C ARG A 259 6.28 -2.14 6.40
N GLY A 260 6.53 -2.71 5.21
CA GLY A 260 7.39 -2.12 4.19
C GLY A 260 7.73 -3.10 3.09
N VAL A 261 8.36 -2.58 2.04
CA VAL A 261 8.89 -3.35 0.92
C VAL A 261 10.40 -3.26 0.97
N ILE A 262 11.07 -4.42 1.03
CA ILE A 262 12.52 -4.50 1.03
C ILE A 262 12.93 -4.98 -0.35
N LEU A 263 13.60 -4.11 -1.12
CA LEU A 263 14.06 -4.42 -2.47
C LEU A 263 15.54 -4.81 -2.52
N ASP A 264 16.30 -4.49 -1.47
CA ASP A 264 17.73 -4.72 -1.39
C ASP A 264 18.03 -6.04 -0.64
N PRO A 265 18.68 -7.03 -1.28
CA PRO A 265 19.14 -8.27 -0.67
C PRO A 265 19.95 -8.11 0.63
N ILE A 266 20.82 -7.09 0.73
CA ILE A 266 21.60 -6.82 1.96
C ILE A 266 20.68 -6.36 3.09
N VAL A 267 19.75 -5.44 2.79
CA VAL A 267 18.80 -4.95 3.79
C VAL A 267 17.89 -6.09 4.23
N ALA A 268 17.50 -6.99 3.32
CA ALA A 268 16.75 -8.20 3.66
C ALA A 268 17.53 -9.08 4.65
N MET A 269 18.82 -9.34 4.38
CA MET A 269 19.69 -10.10 5.28
C MET A 269 19.82 -9.44 6.67
N GLN A 270 20.00 -8.12 6.72
CA GLN A 270 20.08 -7.37 7.99
C GLN A 270 18.79 -7.43 8.80
N MET A 271 17.65 -7.55 8.12
CA MET A 271 16.33 -7.70 8.73
C MET A 271 16.00 -9.17 9.06
N GLY A 272 16.96 -10.09 8.94
CA GLY A 272 16.78 -11.51 9.26
C GLY A 272 15.94 -12.30 8.25
N ILE A 273 15.62 -11.69 7.10
CA ILE A 273 14.99 -12.36 5.96
C ILE A 273 16.13 -12.96 5.13
N GLN A 274 15.98 -14.18 4.61
CA GLN A 274 17.03 -14.92 3.90
C GLN A 274 17.45 -14.26 2.57
N GLY A 275 18.06 -13.07 2.59
CA GLY A 275 18.73 -12.47 1.45
C GLY A 275 17.86 -12.05 0.27
N GLN A 276 16.54 -12.12 0.39
CA GLN A 276 15.62 -11.92 -0.73
C GLN A 276 14.75 -10.69 -0.52
N ALA A 277 14.55 -9.96 -1.61
CA ALA A 277 13.55 -8.90 -1.66
C ALA A 277 12.17 -9.47 -1.26
N GLY A 278 11.37 -8.67 -0.57
CA GLY A 278 10.08 -9.10 -0.10
C GLY A 278 9.24 -8.00 0.54
N THR A 279 7.93 -8.17 0.43
CA THR A 279 6.93 -7.30 1.03
C THR A 279 6.47 -7.88 2.36
N GLN A 280 6.71 -7.16 3.45
CA GLN A 280 6.26 -7.58 4.79
C GLN A 280 4.88 -7.00 5.08
N PHE A 281 3.91 -7.86 5.33
CA PHE A 281 2.56 -7.48 5.70
C PHE A 281 2.08 -8.28 6.91
N TRP A 282 1.02 -7.79 7.55
CA TRP A 282 0.43 -8.40 8.72
C TRP A 282 -1.08 -8.62 8.51
N ASP A 283 -1.60 -9.71 9.05
CA ASP A 283 -3.04 -9.92 9.24
C ASP A 283 -3.23 -10.44 10.67
N GLU A 284 -3.77 -9.58 11.54
CA GLU A 284 -3.99 -9.89 12.96
C GLU A 284 -4.82 -11.16 13.15
N LYS A 285 -5.87 -11.32 12.34
CA LYS A 285 -6.78 -12.45 12.44
C LYS A 285 -6.03 -13.73 12.07
N LEU A 286 -5.28 -13.72 10.96
CA LEU A 286 -4.47 -14.85 10.55
C LEU A 286 -3.43 -15.23 11.61
N GLN A 287 -2.72 -14.25 12.19
CA GLN A 287 -1.70 -14.53 13.19
C GLN A 287 -2.30 -15.19 14.44
N SER A 288 -3.43 -14.67 14.93
CA SER A 288 -4.13 -15.26 16.08
C SER A 288 -4.60 -16.68 15.80
N GLU A 289 -5.16 -16.91 14.62
CA GLU A 289 -5.70 -18.18 14.18
C GLU A 289 -4.61 -19.23 13.92
N LEU A 290 -3.50 -18.82 13.33
CA LEU A 290 -2.35 -19.69 13.10
C LEU A 290 -1.70 -20.11 14.43
N ALA A 291 -1.70 -19.23 15.45
CA ALA A 291 -1.24 -19.58 16.79
C ALA A 291 -2.14 -20.64 17.47
N GLU A 292 -3.42 -20.70 17.10
CA GLU A 292 -4.38 -21.70 17.54
C GLU A 292 -4.38 -22.97 16.67
N GLY A 293 -3.54 -23.04 15.62
CA GLY A 293 -3.47 -24.16 14.68
C GLY A 293 -4.67 -24.25 13.71
N ARG A 294 -5.58 -23.26 13.73
CA ARG A 294 -6.83 -23.26 12.94
C ARG A 294 -7.01 -21.93 12.25
N VAL A 295 -7.12 -21.93 10.92
CA VAL A 295 -7.34 -20.69 10.17
C VAL A 295 -8.74 -20.62 9.56
N SER A 296 -9.43 -19.51 9.80
CA SER A 296 -10.68 -19.16 9.13
C SER A 296 -10.44 -19.11 7.63
N GLY A 297 -11.27 -19.80 6.84
CA GLY A 297 -11.12 -19.86 5.38
C GLY A 297 -10.89 -18.50 4.73
N THR A 298 -11.61 -17.46 5.19
CA THR A 298 -11.43 -16.08 4.68
C THR A 298 -10.06 -15.47 4.99
N ALA A 299 -9.48 -15.70 6.17
CA ALA A 299 -8.17 -15.12 6.54
C ALA A 299 -7.06 -15.83 5.78
N PHE A 300 -7.16 -17.16 5.68
CA PHE A 300 -6.28 -17.98 4.85
C PHE A 300 -6.33 -17.56 3.37
N ASP A 301 -7.53 -17.30 2.85
CA ASP A 301 -7.73 -16.86 1.47
C ASP A 301 -7.06 -15.53 1.17
N ARG A 302 -7.24 -14.53 2.04
CA ARG A 302 -6.56 -13.24 1.89
C ARG A 302 -5.05 -13.42 1.88
N TYR A 303 -4.53 -14.22 2.80
CA TYR A 303 -3.12 -14.50 2.90
C TYR A 303 -2.57 -15.16 1.63
N CYS A 304 -3.24 -16.20 1.14
CA CYS A 304 -2.85 -16.89 -0.09
C CYS A 304 -2.93 -15.95 -1.30
N MET A 305 -3.96 -15.10 -1.39
CA MET A 305 -4.04 -14.09 -2.46
C MET A 305 -2.83 -13.15 -2.42
N VAL A 306 -2.44 -12.66 -1.23
CA VAL A 306 -1.26 -11.80 -1.12
C VAL A 306 0.02 -12.56 -1.50
N LEU A 307 0.23 -13.80 -1.04
CA LEU A 307 1.40 -14.60 -1.42
C LEU A 307 1.49 -14.85 -2.93
N PHE A 308 0.38 -15.13 -3.59
CA PHE A 308 0.38 -15.40 -5.03
C PHE A 308 0.30 -14.14 -5.90
N ALA A 309 0.25 -12.94 -5.28
CA ALA A 309 0.13 -11.69 -6.01
C ALA A 309 1.39 -11.32 -6.82
N GLY A 310 2.59 -11.63 -6.32
CA GLY A 310 3.83 -11.40 -7.06
C GLY A 310 3.89 -12.22 -8.36
N ILE A 311 3.62 -13.53 -8.25
CA ILE A 311 3.49 -14.44 -9.40
C ILE A 311 2.42 -13.95 -10.39
N ALA A 312 1.26 -13.55 -9.88
CA ALA A 312 0.17 -13.04 -10.71
C ALA A 312 0.55 -11.73 -11.44
N ALA A 313 1.30 -10.84 -10.79
CA ALA A 313 1.77 -9.59 -11.39
C ALA A 313 2.79 -9.85 -12.50
N GLU A 314 3.75 -10.75 -12.28
CA GLU A 314 4.72 -11.14 -13.32
C GLU A 314 4.02 -11.75 -14.53
N ALA A 315 3.11 -12.71 -14.31
CA ALA A 315 2.36 -13.34 -15.39
C ALA A 315 1.49 -12.33 -16.16
N LEU A 316 0.91 -11.33 -15.49
CA LEU A 316 0.11 -10.27 -16.13
C LEU A 316 0.94 -9.35 -17.03
N ILE A 317 2.20 -9.05 -16.66
CA ILE A 317 3.06 -8.09 -17.38
C ILE A 317 3.94 -8.79 -18.43
N TYR A 318 4.54 -9.93 -18.09
CA TYR A 318 5.53 -10.62 -18.90
C TYR A 318 4.98 -11.86 -19.61
N GLY A 319 3.79 -12.33 -19.24
CA GLY A 319 3.20 -13.55 -19.77
C GLY A 319 3.77 -14.85 -19.16
N ASP A 320 4.73 -14.73 -18.25
CA ASP A 320 5.27 -15.81 -17.43
C ASP A 320 5.80 -15.30 -16.08
N ALA A 321 5.68 -16.13 -15.05
CA ALA A 321 6.32 -15.92 -13.76
C ALA A 321 7.69 -16.63 -13.73
N GLU A 322 8.71 -15.93 -13.25
CA GLU A 322 10.04 -16.48 -13.03
C GLU A 322 10.36 -16.58 -11.53
N GLY A 323 9.96 -15.57 -10.74
CA GLY A 323 10.09 -15.56 -9.28
C GLY A 323 8.92 -16.21 -8.53
N GLY A 324 8.98 -16.18 -7.20
CA GLY A 324 7.90 -16.65 -6.32
C GLY A 324 8.13 -18.01 -5.65
N GLU A 325 9.34 -18.59 -5.74
CA GLU A 325 9.66 -19.86 -5.07
C GLU A 325 9.55 -19.75 -3.54
N ASN A 326 9.98 -18.61 -2.98
CA ASN A 326 9.85 -18.36 -1.54
C ASN A 326 8.37 -18.28 -1.12
N ASP A 327 7.52 -17.63 -1.90
CA ASP A 327 6.07 -17.56 -1.62
C ASP A 327 5.40 -18.93 -1.67
N GLU A 328 5.78 -19.78 -2.64
CA GLU A 328 5.32 -21.16 -2.72
C GLU A 328 5.78 -21.98 -1.50
N ASN A 329 7.02 -21.82 -1.07
CA ASN A 329 7.58 -22.51 0.09
C ASN A 329 6.89 -22.07 1.39
N LEU A 330 6.62 -20.77 1.53
CA LEU A 330 5.89 -20.20 2.67
C LEU A 330 4.44 -20.69 2.68
N PHE A 331 3.76 -20.68 1.53
CA PHE A 331 2.43 -21.25 1.36
C PHE A 331 2.39 -22.73 1.77
N ARG A 332 3.35 -23.53 1.27
CA ARG A 332 3.45 -24.96 1.59
C ARG A 332 3.67 -25.19 3.08
N SER A 333 4.57 -24.42 3.69
CA SER A 333 4.89 -24.52 5.12
C SER A 333 3.65 -24.26 5.97
N ILE A 334 2.88 -23.21 5.65
CA ILE A 334 1.65 -22.90 6.38
C ILE A 334 0.59 -23.99 6.16
N CYS A 335 0.40 -24.49 4.93
CA CYS A 335 -0.57 -25.56 4.65
C CYS A 335 -0.34 -26.84 5.46
N VAL A 336 0.93 -27.13 5.78
CA VAL A 336 1.33 -28.31 6.59
C VAL A 336 1.13 -28.05 8.08
N LEU A 337 1.25 -26.80 8.53
CA LEU A 337 1.05 -26.40 9.94
C LEU A 337 -0.43 -26.33 10.35
N LEU A 338 -1.36 -26.26 9.38
CA LEU A 338 -2.80 -26.23 9.68
C LEU A 338 -3.30 -27.56 10.22
N GLU A 339 -4.27 -27.51 11.13
CA GLU A 339 -4.95 -28.69 11.68
C GLU A 339 -6.43 -28.73 11.23
N PRO A 340 -6.83 -29.67 10.34
CA PRO A 340 -6.01 -30.68 9.66
C PRO A 340 -5.18 -30.09 8.49
N PRO A 341 -4.06 -30.73 8.13
CA PRO A 341 -3.21 -30.25 7.03
C PRO A 341 -3.92 -30.40 5.69
N LEU A 342 -3.68 -29.46 4.77
CA LEU A 342 -4.29 -29.52 3.44
C LEU A 342 -3.68 -30.68 2.62
N SER A 343 -4.54 -31.44 1.95
CA SER A 343 -4.10 -32.39 0.94
C SER A 343 -3.43 -31.69 -0.25
N VAL A 344 -2.62 -32.42 -1.01
CA VAL A 344 -1.94 -31.89 -2.21
C VAL A 344 -2.95 -31.33 -3.22
N ALA A 345 -4.11 -31.97 -3.38
CA ALA A 345 -5.17 -31.50 -4.27
C ALA A 345 -5.77 -30.18 -3.79
N GLN A 346 -6.03 -30.04 -2.48
CA GLN A 346 -6.54 -28.81 -1.88
C GLN A 346 -5.52 -27.67 -1.97
N MET A 347 -4.25 -27.93 -1.65
CA MET A 347 -3.16 -26.94 -1.81
C MET A 347 -3.06 -26.47 -3.26
N SER A 348 -3.11 -27.40 -4.21
CA SER A 348 -3.02 -27.08 -5.64
C SER A 348 -4.22 -26.26 -6.13
N ASN A 349 -5.43 -26.59 -5.67
CA ASN A 349 -6.62 -25.78 -5.96
C ASN A 349 -6.54 -24.39 -5.33
N GLN A 350 -6.13 -24.31 -4.06
CA GLN A 350 -5.98 -23.05 -3.34
C GLN A 350 -4.97 -22.13 -4.01
N ALA A 351 -3.82 -22.67 -4.48
CA ALA A 351 -2.83 -21.91 -5.21
C ALA A 351 -3.42 -21.35 -6.52
N ARG A 352 -4.07 -22.20 -7.35
CA ARG A 352 -4.69 -21.74 -8.61
C ARG A 352 -5.80 -20.72 -8.39
N TRP A 353 -6.63 -20.93 -7.38
CA TRP A 353 -7.67 -19.98 -6.99
C TRP A 353 -7.04 -18.66 -6.58
N SER A 354 -6.08 -18.66 -5.66
CA SER A 354 -5.43 -17.45 -5.14
C SER A 354 -4.71 -16.66 -6.24
N VAL A 355 -3.96 -17.34 -7.13
CA VAL A 355 -3.32 -16.71 -8.29
C VAL A 355 -4.35 -16.06 -9.20
N LEU A 356 -5.44 -16.77 -9.53
CA LEU A 356 -6.49 -16.22 -10.41
C LEU A 356 -7.13 -14.98 -9.79
N GLN A 357 -7.38 -15.02 -8.47
CA GLN A 357 -7.96 -13.90 -7.76
C GLN A 357 -7.00 -12.71 -7.75
N SER A 358 -5.74 -12.91 -7.40
CA SER A 358 -4.76 -11.83 -7.42
C SER A 358 -4.55 -11.29 -8.85
N TYR A 359 -4.54 -12.16 -9.86
CA TYR A 359 -4.43 -11.77 -11.27
C TYR A 359 -5.58 -10.86 -11.70
N ASN A 360 -6.81 -11.23 -11.39
CA ASN A 360 -7.98 -10.42 -11.75
C ASN A 360 -7.99 -9.08 -11.02
N LEU A 361 -7.62 -9.05 -9.73
CA LEU A 361 -7.53 -7.81 -8.96
C LEU A 361 -6.47 -6.86 -9.53
N LEU A 362 -5.30 -7.40 -9.87
CA LEU A 362 -4.21 -6.65 -10.53
C LEU A 362 -4.60 -6.19 -11.93
N LYS A 363 -5.32 -7.02 -12.68
CA LYS A 363 -5.83 -6.69 -14.02
C LYS A 363 -6.83 -5.53 -13.98
N TRP A 364 -7.75 -5.52 -13.02
CA TRP A 364 -8.72 -4.43 -12.84
C TRP A 364 -8.05 -3.15 -12.33
N HIS A 365 -7.05 -3.27 -11.47
CA HIS A 365 -6.31 -2.13 -10.91
C HIS A 365 -4.93 -1.93 -11.55
N LYS A 366 -4.82 -2.17 -12.87
CA LYS A 366 -3.55 -2.09 -13.61
C LYS A 366 -2.86 -0.72 -13.49
N ARG A 367 -3.64 0.37 -13.45
CA ARG A 367 -3.11 1.73 -13.27
C ARG A 367 -2.45 1.91 -11.91
N ALA A 368 -3.10 1.43 -10.85
CA ALA A 368 -2.57 1.47 -9.49
C ALA A 368 -1.30 0.61 -9.37
N HIS A 369 -1.30 -0.60 -9.95
CA HIS A 369 -0.11 -1.45 -10.00
C HIS A 369 1.05 -0.76 -10.71
N SER A 370 0.79 -0.16 -11.89
CA SER A 370 1.81 0.58 -12.64
C SER A 370 2.34 1.80 -11.89
N ALA A 371 1.49 2.48 -11.11
CA ALA A 371 1.91 3.60 -10.27
C ALA A 371 2.79 3.14 -9.11
N ALA A 372 2.44 2.00 -8.47
CA ALA A 372 3.25 1.38 -7.43
C ALA A 372 4.63 0.96 -7.96
N VAL A 373 4.69 0.28 -9.12
CA VAL A 373 5.96 -0.11 -9.76
C VAL A 373 6.85 1.11 -10.02
N LYS A 374 6.30 2.20 -10.56
CA LYS A 374 7.07 3.43 -10.81
C LYS A 374 7.55 4.09 -9.52
N ALA A 375 6.74 4.07 -8.45
CA ALA A 375 7.16 4.63 -7.17
C ALA A 375 8.30 3.81 -6.55
N LEU A 376 8.22 2.48 -6.61
CA LEU A 376 9.28 1.58 -6.15
C LEU A 376 10.55 1.68 -7.01
N GLU A 377 10.41 1.87 -8.33
CA GLU A 377 11.54 2.07 -9.25
C GLU A 377 12.33 3.35 -8.93
N ASN A 378 11.64 4.39 -8.45
CA ASN A 378 12.24 5.64 -7.98
C ASN A 378 12.68 5.58 -6.51
N GLU A 379 12.70 4.39 -5.89
CA GLU A 379 13.10 4.19 -4.49
C GLU A 379 12.33 5.07 -3.50
N CYS A 380 11.06 5.37 -3.83
CA CYS A 380 10.19 6.18 -2.99
C CYS A 380 9.81 5.42 -1.70
N SER A 381 9.52 6.18 -0.65
CA SER A 381 9.08 5.63 0.63
C SER A 381 7.67 5.03 0.57
N LEU A 382 7.30 4.22 1.57
CA LEU A 382 6.03 3.49 1.58
C LEU A 382 4.83 4.43 1.55
N SER A 383 4.92 5.56 2.26
CA SER A 383 3.91 6.61 2.28
C SER A 383 3.59 7.13 0.87
N VAL A 384 4.64 7.43 0.09
CA VAL A 384 4.52 7.90 -1.30
C VAL A 384 3.96 6.81 -2.19
N VAL A 385 4.42 5.56 -2.06
CA VAL A 385 3.90 4.43 -2.86
C VAL A 385 2.40 4.25 -2.65
N ILE A 386 1.93 4.26 -1.41
CA ILE A 386 0.51 4.09 -1.08
C ILE A 386 -0.31 5.29 -1.57
N ARG A 387 0.20 6.52 -1.41
CA ARG A 387 -0.44 7.71 -1.96
C ARG A 387 -0.61 7.62 -3.47
N ARG A 388 0.41 7.17 -4.21
CA ARG A 388 0.33 6.98 -5.67
C ARG A 388 -0.71 5.94 -6.08
N ILE A 389 -0.88 4.88 -5.29
CA ILE A 389 -1.94 3.90 -5.48
C ILE A 389 -3.31 4.54 -5.31
N GLU A 390 -3.51 5.30 -4.23
CA GLU A 390 -4.77 6.00 -3.95
C GLU A 390 -5.14 7.02 -5.03
N GLU A 391 -4.16 7.82 -5.49
CA GLU A 391 -4.32 8.75 -6.62
C GLU A 391 -4.71 8.02 -7.92
N ALA A 392 -4.05 6.89 -8.22
CA ALA A 392 -4.32 6.09 -9.41
C ALA A 392 -5.67 5.35 -9.36
N MET A 393 -6.19 5.07 -8.16
CA MET A 393 -7.51 4.46 -7.98
C MET A 393 -8.65 5.47 -7.97
N SER A 394 -8.37 6.72 -7.59
CA SER A 394 -9.36 7.81 -7.57
C SER A 394 -9.58 8.45 -8.93
N SER A 395 -8.62 8.30 -9.86
CA SER A 395 -8.66 8.82 -11.22
C SER A 395 -9.38 7.89 -12.23
N ASN A 396 -10.20 6.97 -11.73
CA ASN A 396 -10.88 5.93 -12.51
C ASN A 396 -12.32 6.26 -12.84
#